data_AF-A0A838VLA5-F1
#
_entry.id   AF-A0A838VLA5-F1
#
_cell.length_a   1.000
_cell.length_b   1.000
_cell.length_c   1.000
_cell.angle_alpha   90.00
_cell.angle_beta   90.00
_cell.angle_gamma   90.00
#
_symmetry.space_group_name_H-M   'P 1'
#
loop_
_entity.id
_entity.type
_entity.pdbx_description
1 polymer ?
#
loop_
_entity_poly.entity_id
_entity_poly.type
_entity_poly.pdbx_seq_one_letter_code
_entity_poly.pdbx_strand_id
1 'polypeptide(L)'
;MAHTFLLEPGRWALQGNWLERNQMPIALKGMTLVAWGRDNWFTMVTRLVFPGTEHAEMTLQYKGRLDAGERQYAFVLQHNHLGRIEGEGWVAPETIIQRYWVLDDRQRRTGFETLHRIDQDTYYLSSGV
;
A
#
# COMPACT_ATOMS: atom_id res chain seq x y z
N MET A 1 20.83 -13.00 -2.62
CA MET A 1 19.40 -13.11 -3.00
C MET A 1 18.59 -12.49 -1.89
N ALA A 2 17.88 -11.41 -2.14
CA ALA A 2 16.90 -10.88 -1.20
C ALA A 2 15.85 -10.06 -1.99
N HIS A 3 15.13 -10.74 -2.87
CA HIS A 3 13.79 -10.33 -3.25
C HIS A 3 12.86 -11.28 -2.54
N THR A 4 11.97 -10.72 -1.75
CA THR A 4 10.74 -11.34 -1.26
C THR A 4 9.89 -10.19 -0.72
N PHE A 5 8.59 -10.40 -0.60
CA PHE A 5 7.60 -9.49 -0.01
C PHE A 5 7.14 -8.36 -0.94
N LEU A 6 5.99 -8.53 -1.62
CA LEU A 6 5.28 -7.48 -2.38
C LEU A 6 6.11 -6.66 -3.40
N LEU A 7 7.31 -7.14 -3.67
CA LEU A 7 8.33 -6.61 -4.58
C LEU A 7 8.76 -7.71 -5.55
N GLU A 8 8.04 -8.82 -5.58
CA GLU A 8 8.06 -9.77 -6.68
C GLU A 8 6.81 -9.56 -7.52
N PRO A 9 6.90 -9.72 -8.86
CA PRO A 9 5.71 -9.75 -9.69
C PRO A 9 4.77 -10.85 -9.21
N GLY A 10 3.51 -10.50 -8.89
CA GLY A 10 2.61 -11.46 -8.28
C GLY A 10 1.32 -10.83 -7.77
N ARG A 11 0.44 -11.69 -7.25
CA ARG A 11 -0.85 -11.32 -6.69
C ARG A 11 -0.91 -11.78 -5.25
N TRP A 12 -1.27 -10.87 -4.36
CA TRP A 12 -1.22 -11.10 -2.92
C TRP A 12 -2.57 -10.75 -2.29
N ALA A 13 -3.01 -11.57 -1.34
CA ALA A 13 -4.22 -11.32 -0.56
C ALA A 13 -3.89 -10.40 0.62
N LEU A 14 -4.77 -9.45 0.88
CA LEU A 14 -4.69 -8.54 2.01
C LEU A 14 -5.89 -8.74 2.94
N GLN A 15 -5.63 -8.71 4.23
CA GLN A 15 -6.65 -8.60 5.27
C GLN A 15 -6.15 -7.65 6.35
N GLY A 16 -7.01 -7.03 7.14
CA GLY A 16 -6.55 -6.24 8.27
C GLY A 16 -7.51 -5.11 8.58
N ASN A 17 -6.97 -3.92 8.84
CA ASN A 17 -7.74 -2.81 9.36
C ASN A 17 -7.43 -1.48 8.67
N TRP A 18 -8.50 -0.72 8.47
CA TRP A 18 -8.46 0.70 8.21
C TRP A 18 -8.64 1.49 9.51
N LEU A 19 -7.81 2.50 9.69
CA LEU A 19 -7.66 3.25 10.92
C LEU A 19 -8.03 4.70 10.69
N GLU A 20 -9.04 5.16 11.42
CA GLU A 20 -9.48 6.55 11.42
C GLU A 20 -9.26 7.17 12.81
N ARG A 21 -9.07 8.49 12.85
CA ARG A 21 -8.89 9.20 14.11
C ARG A 21 -10.11 9.02 15.02
N ASN A 22 -9.86 8.56 16.24
CA ASN A 22 -10.86 8.39 17.30
C ASN A 22 -11.99 7.39 16.97
N GLN A 23 -11.77 6.44 16.06
CA GLN A 23 -12.72 5.37 15.76
C GLN A 23 -12.12 3.99 16.03
N MET A 24 -12.99 2.99 16.14
CA MET A 24 -12.56 1.59 16.19
C MET A 24 -12.00 1.19 14.82
N PRO A 25 -11.00 0.29 14.76
CA PRO A 25 -10.48 -0.24 13.51
C PRO A 25 -11.59 -0.85 12.64
N ILE A 26 -11.60 -0.51 11.36
CA ILE A 26 -12.57 -1.01 10.38
C ILE A 26 -11.92 -2.18 9.63
N ALA A 27 -12.51 -3.37 9.74
CA ALA A 27 -11.99 -4.54 9.05
C ALA A 27 -12.02 -4.35 7.53
N LEU A 28 -10.91 -4.70 6.88
CA LEU A 28 -10.79 -4.69 5.42
C LEU A 28 -10.36 -6.06 4.89
N LYS A 29 -10.72 -6.31 3.63
CA LYS A 29 -10.12 -7.35 2.80
C LYS A 29 -9.67 -6.71 1.51
N GLY A 30 -8.63 -7.26 0.91
CA GLY A 30 -8.10 -6.68 -0.28
C GLY A 30 -7.19 -7.61 -1.03
N MET A 31 -6.62 -7.03 -2.07
CA MET A 31 -5.77 -7.73 -2.98
C MET A 31 -4.87 -6.76 -3.67
N THR A 32 -3.64 -7.16 -3.90
CA THR A 32 -2.67 -6.32 -4.59
C THR A 32 -1.97 -7.12 -5.69
N LEU A 33 -1.84 -6.48 -6.84
CA LEU A 33 -1.11 -6.99 -8.01
C LEU A 33 0.14 -6.14 -8.18
N VAL A 34 1.30 -6.79 -8.23
CA VAL A 34 2.61 -6.16 -8.40
C VAL A 34 3.19 -6.59 -9.74
N ALA A 35 3.75 -5.63 -10.47
CA ALA A 35 4.50 -5.88 -11.69
C ALA A 35 5.78 -5.03 -11.71
N TRP A 36 6.83 -5.57 -12.33
CA TRP A 36 8.12 -4.89 -12.50
C TRP A 36 8.39 -4.58 -13.96
N GLY A 37 8.90 -3.38 -14.19
CA GLY A 37 9.36 -2.90 -15.48
C GLY A 37 10.89 -2.86 -15.54
N ARG A 38 11.40 -2.13 -16.53
CA ARG A 38 12.83 -1.85 -16.67
C ARG A 38 13.31 -0.85 -15.62
N ASP A 39 14.62 -0.79 -15.41
CA ASP A 39 15.30 0.21 -14.57
C ASP A 39 14.72 0.30 -13.15
N ASN A 40 14.39 -0.85 -12.57
CA ASN A 40 13.89 -0.99 -11.19
C ASN A 40 12.56 -0.26 -10.90
N TRP A 41 11.77 0.03 -11.94
CA TRP A 41 10.42 0.55 -11.77
C TRP A 41 9.43 -0.57 -11.46
N PHE A 42 8.51 -0.31 -10.53
CA PHE A 42 7.39 -1.18 -10.24
C PHE A 42 6.06 -0.44 -10.36
N THR A 43 5.02 -1.21 -10.66
CA THR A 43 3.62 -0.78 -10.52
C THR A 43 2.91 -1.72 -9.58
N MET A 44 2.07 -1.15 -8.72
CA MET A 44 1.21 -1.92 -7.81
C MET A 44 -0.23 -1.45 -7.97
N VAL A 45 -1.19 -2.37 -7.97
CA VAL A 45 -2.61 -2.04 -7.96
C VAL A 45 -3.25 -2.77 -6.79
N THR A 46 -3.73 -2.01 -5.81
CA THR A 46 -4.41 -2.52 -4.63
C THR A 46 -5.89 -2.18 -4.68
N ARG A 47 -6.72 -3.17 -4.40
CA ARG A 47 -8.18 -3.03 -4.25
C ARG A 47 -8.55 -3.45 -2.83
N LEU A 48 -9.25 -2.58 -2.09
CA LEU A 48 -9.69 -2.82 -0.71
C LEU A 48 -11.21 -2.69 -0.62
N VAL A 49 -11.83 -3.66 0.06
CA VAL A 49 -13.25 -3.69 0.41
C VAL A 49 -13.40 -3.73 1.93
N PHE A 50 -14.52 -3.21 2.43
CA PHE A 50 -14.80 -3.06 3.86
C PHE A 50 -16.07 -3.85 4.24
N PRO A 51 -15.97 -5.16 4.49
CA PRO A 51 -17.14 -6.03 4.64
C PRO A 51 -18.02 -5.61 5.81
N GLY A 52 -19.34 -5.59 5.59
CA GLY A 52 -20.32 -5.25 6.64
C GLY A 52 -20.37 -3.76 6.98
N THR A 53 -19.82 -2.90 6.13
CA THR A 53 -19.86 -1.44 6.30
C THR A 53 -20.36 -0.75 5.04
N GLU A 54 -20.68 0.55 5.14
CA GLU A 54 -21.02 1.40 4.00
C GLU A 54 -19.80 2.08 3.36
N HIS A 55 -18.58 1.76 3.81
CA HIS A 55 -17.37 2.36 3.25
C HIS A 55 -17.22 1.97 1.77
N ALA A 56 -17.06 2.99 0.93
CA ALA A 56 -16.82 2.80 -0.49
C ALA A 56 -15.51 2.03 -0.70
N GLU A 57 -15.52 1.15 -1.69
CA GLU A 57 -14.32 0.44 -2.12
C GLU A 57 -13.19 1.41 -2.45
N MET A 58 -11.97 1.02 -2.10
CA MET A 58 -10.76 1.79 -2.35
C MET A 58 -9.92 1.13 -3.43
N THR A 59 -9.46 1.93 -4.39
CA THR A 59 -8.50 1.49 -5.41
C THR A 59 -7.29 2.41 -5.38
N LEU A 60 -6.12 1.79 -5.31
CA LEU A 60 -4.82 2.43 -5.14
C LEU A 60 -3.90 1.95 -6.26
N GLN A 61 -3.44 2.87 -7.11
CA GLN A 61 -2.55 2.56 -8.23
C GLN A 61 -1.21 3.26 -8.05
N TYR A 62 -0.18 2.47 -7.75
CA TYR A 62 1.15 2.95 -7.43
C TYR A 62 2.07 2.82 -8.65
N LYS A 63 2.98 3.76 -8.78
CA LYS A 63 4.17 3.66 -9.61
C LYS A 63 5.36 4.16 -8.80
N GLY A 64 6.34 3.28 -8.59
CA GLY A 64 7.51 3.60 -7.79
C GLY A 64 8.79 3.01 -8.37
N ARG A 65 9.91 3.35 -7.75
CA ARG A 65 11.23 2.84 -8.13
C ARG A 65 12.00 2.43 -6.89
N LEU A 66 12.57 1.22 -6.91
CA LEU A 66 13.37 0.65 -5.83
C LEU A 66 14.67 0.07 -6.40
N ASP A 67 15.79 0.76 -6.21
CA ASP A 67 17.06 0.31 -6.76
C ASP A 67 17.59 -0.96 -6.07
N ALA A 68 18.40 -1.74 -6.81
CA ALA A 68 18.90 -3.01 -6.33
C ALA A 68 19.81 -2.83 -5.10
N GLY A 69 19.51 -3.57 -4.02
CA GLY A 69 20.24 -3.47 -2.75
C GLY A 69 19.69 -2.40 -1.80
N GLU A 70 18.81 -1.53 -2.28
CA GLU A 70 18.12 -0.56 -1.45
C GLU A 70 16.94 -1.18 -0.71
N ARG A 71 16.56 -0.52 0.39
CA ARG A 71 15.34 -0.86 1.15
C ARG A 71 14.34 0.27 1.18
N GLN A 72 14.68 1.42 0.63
CA GLN A 72 13.81 2.58 0.56
C GLN A 72 13.44 2.87 -0.89
N TYR A 73 12.20 3.25 -1.10
CA TYR A 73 11.70 3.65 -2.41
C TYR A 73 10.78 4.85 -2.31
N ALA A 74 10.65 5.57 -3.42
CA ALA A 74 9.66 6.62 -3.59
C ALA A 74 8.60 6.16 -4.60
N PHE A 75 7.38 6.68 -4.46
CA PHE A 75 6.28 6.36 -5.36
C PHE A 75 5.32 7.53 -5.53
N VAL A 76 4.61 7.49 -6.65
CA VAL A 76 3.36 8.22 -6.85
C VAL A 76 2.21 7.24 -6.80
N LEU A 77 1.08 7.67 -6.26
CA LEU A 77 -0.12 6.88 -6.08
C LEU A 77 -1.32 7.66 -6.62
N GLN A 78 -2.13 7.02 -7.46
CA GLN A 78 -3.48 7.47 -7.77
C GLN A 78 -4.47 6.74 -6.85
N HIS A 79 -5.09 7.50 -5.96
CA HIS A 79 -6.14 7.04 -5.06
C HIS A 79 -7.49 7.47 -5.63
N ASN A 80 -8.47 6.56 -5.67
CA ASN A 80 -9.79 6.86 -6.23
C ASN A 80 -10.56 7.95 -5.45
N HIS A 81 -10.46 7.97 -4.12
CA HIS A 81 -11.10 8.99 -3.27
C HIS A 81 -10.26 10.25 -3.02
N LEU A 82 -8.93 10.10 -2.85
CA LEU A 82 -8.05 11.22 -2.46
C LEU A 82 -7.36 11.90 -3.64
N GLY A 83 -7.39 11.31 -4.83
CA GLY A 83 -6.69 11.85 -5.99
C GLY A 83 -5.21 11.45 -6.01
N ARG A 84 -4.34 12.39 -6.38
CA ARG A 84 -2.91 12.12 -6.56
C ARG A 84 -2.17 12.23 -5.23
N ILE A 85 -1.26 11.29 -5.00
CA ILE A 85 -0.50 11.14 -3.77
C ILE A 85 0.97 10.93 -4.12
N GLU A 86 1.85 11.44 -3.28
CA GLU A 86 3.29 11.12 -3.28
C GLU A 86 3.67 10.48 -1.94
N GLY A 87 4.65 9.58 -1.97
CA GLY A 87 5.04 8.88 -0.77
C GLY A 87 6.38 8.18 -0.88
N GLU A 88 6.78 7.62 0.27
CA GLU A 88 8.00 6.86 0.46
C GLU A 88 7.66 5.57 1.19
N GLY A 89 8.42 4.52 0.91
CA GLY A 89 8.29 3.24 1.58
C GLY A 89 9.62 2.62 1.96
N TRP A 90 9.56 1.74 2.96
CA TRP A 90 10.68 0.98 3.48
C TRP A 90 10.32 -0.50 3.51
N VAL A 91 11.29 -1.32 3.11
CA VAL A 91 11.21 -2.77 3.07
C VAL A 91 12.04 -3.32 4.22
N ALA A 92 11.35 -3.88 5.21
CA ALA A 92 11.94 -4.60 6.33
C ALA A 92 11.78 -6.12 6.12
N PRO A 93 12.43 -6.97 6.94
CA PRO A 93 12.44 -8.42 6.71
C PRO A 93 11.06 -9.08 6.65
N GLU A 94 10.05 -8.54 7.34
CA GLU A 94 8.69 -9.11 7.39
C GLU A 94 7.60 -8.05 7.23
N THR A 95 8.00 -6.80 6.98
CA THR A 95 7.06 -5.67 6.88
C THR A 95 7.44 -4.71 5.76
N ILE A 96 6.43 -4.10 5.16
CA ILE A 96 6.59 -2.91 4.33
C ILE A 96 5.86 -1.79 5.03
N ILE A 97 6.54 -0.66 5.20
CA ILE A 97 5.99 0.55 5.81
C ILE A 97 6.00 1.63 4.75
N GLN A 98 4.89 2.31 4.57
CA GLN A 98 4.74 3.42 3.65
C GLN A 98 4.12 4.60 4.39
N ARG A 99 4.54 5.80 3.98
CA ARG A 99 3.87 7.04 4.34
C ARG A 99 3.64 7.85 3.07
N TYR A 100 2.58 8.63 3.07
CA TYR A 100 2.23 9.41 1.90
C TYR A 100 1.49 10.69 2.24
N TRP A 101 1.47 11.62 1.31
CA TRP A 101 0.81 12.93 1.40
C TRP A 101 -0.03 13.17 0.16
N VAL A 102 -1.25 13.65 0.37
CA VAL A 102 -2.17 13.95 -0.72
C VAL A 102 -1.75 15.26 -1.37
N LEU A 103 -1.49 15.22 -2.67
CA LEU A 103 -1.16 16.39 -3.46
C LEU A 103 -2.42 17.21 -3.74
N ASP A 104 -2.25 18.53 -3.82
CA ASP A 104 -3.32 19.50 -4.06
C ASP A 104 -4.47 19.45 -3.04
N ASP A 105 -4.24 18.82 -1.88
CA ASP A 105 -5.20 18.73 -0.80
C ASP A 105 -5.07 19.92 0.16
N ARG A 106 -6.14 20.72 0.26
CA ARG A 106 -6.18 21.88 1.17
C ARG A 106 -6.00 21.50 2.63
N GLN A 107 -6.40 20.28 3.01
CA GLN A 107 -6.29 19.78 4.38
C GLN A 107 -4.91 19.17 4.68
N ARG A 108 -4.03 19.05 3.67
CA ARG A 108 -2.70 18.44 3.78
C ARG A 108 -2.75 17.06 4.44
N ARG A 109 -3.74 16.26 4.06
CA ARG A 109 -3.90 14.91 4.58
C ARG A 109 -2.67 14.07 4.27
N THR A 110 -2.27 13.27 5.24
CA THR A 110 -1.18 12.31 5.15
C THR A 110 -1.73 10.95 5.56
N GLY A 111 -1.26 9.88 4.94
CA GLY A 111 -1.64 8.54 5.36
C GLY A 111 -0.45 7.61 5.41
N PHE A 112 -0.73 6.36 5.76
CA PHE A 112 0.28 5.32 5.88
C PHE A 112 -0.27 3.96 5.44
N GLU A 113 0.65 3.05 5.16
CA GLU A 113 0.36 1.64 5.03
C GLU A 113 1.45 0.83 5.74
N THR A 114 1.03 -0.15 6.53
CA THR A 114 1.92 -1.18 7.08
C THR A 114 1.40 -2.53 6.63
N LEU A 115 2.20 -3.22 5.82
CA LEU A 115 1.94 -4.58 5.36
C LEU A 115 2.84 -5.52 6.14
N HIS A 116 2.26 -6.45 6.90
CA HIS A 116 3.00 -7.50 7.60
C HIS A 116 2.71 -8.85 6.97
N ARG A 117 3.75 -9.63 6.65
CA ARG A 117 3.56 -10.95 6.06
C ARG A 117 2.97 -11.91 7.10
N ILE A 118 1.90 -12.61 6.71
CA ILE A 118 1.31 -13.67 7.54
C ILE A 118 1.76 -15.04 7.04
N ASP A 119 1.73 -15.25 5.73
CA ASP A 119 2.18 -16.48 5.08
C ASP A 119 2.76 -16.17 3.69
N GLN A 120 2.90 -17.17 2.83
CA GLN A 120 3.46 -16.96 1.49
C GLN A 120 2.65 -15.94 0.69
N ASP A 121 1.33 -16.02 0.67
CA ASP A 121 0.48 -15.26 -0.26
C ASP A 121 -0.41 -14.21 0.44
N THR A 122 -0.41 -14.19 1.78
CA THR A 122 -1.30 -13.36 2.59
C THR A 122 -0.54 -12.36 3.46
N TYR A 123 -1.05 -11.13 3.48
CA TYR A 123 -0.53 -10.04 4.30
C TYR A 123 -1.62 -9.43 5.17
N TYR A 124 -1.18 -8.96 6.33
CA TYR A 124 -1.96 -8.10 7.19
C TYR A 124 -1.68 -6.63 6.85
N LEU A 125 -2.70 -5.87 6.45
CA LEU A 125 -2.63 -4.45 6.14
C LEU A 125 -3.24 -3.63 7.28
N SER A 126 -2.45 -2.70 7.83
CA SER A 126 -2.94 -1.57 8.60
C SER A 126 -2.75 -0.30 7.78
N SER A 127 -3.83 0.42 7.49
CA SER A 127 -3.76 1.68 6.72
C SER A 127 -4.71 2.73 7.28
N GLY A 128 -4.47 4.00 6.98
CA GLY A 128 -5.31 5.10 7.42
C GLY A 128 -4.82 6.45 6.89
N VAL A 129 -5.64 7.46 7.10
CA VAL A 129 -5.45 8.87 6.70
C VAL A 129 -5.85 9.79 7.85
#